data_AF-A0A3P8ZN99-F1
#
_entry.id   AF-A0A3P8ZN99-F1
#
_cell.length_a   1.000
_cell.length_b   1.000
_cell.length_c   1.000
_cell.angle_alpha   90.00
_cell.angle_beta   90.00
_cell.angle_gamma   90.00
#
_symmetry.space_group_name_H-M   'P 1'
#
loop_
_entity.id
_entity.type
_entity.pdbx_description
1 polymer ?
#
loop_
_entity_poly.entity_id
_entity_poly.type
_entity_poly.pdbx_seq_one_letter_code
_entity_poly.pdbx_strand_id
1 'polypeptide(L)'
;MRVASVKFRARRAVEPKEAESAVEPTAHVSPAHHPGHHNYDHMKNKFMNEIGHVPLPMWAVGAIVVLVLVLVGCCTFCFFKKCCAKKKKPKKVRERKAGRRKKADDEGGGEGGDKLIVGILQAQDLAAMDMGGTSDPYVKVYLLPDKKKKYETKVQRKNLCPVFNETFIFKIPYTELGGKILVLQVFDFDRFSKHDVIGEIKIPMNSVDLGQPMQCWRDLESSEKEEAEKLGDVCISLRYVPTAGKLTVNIMEAKNLKKMDVGGLSDPFVKIVLQHNGKRIKKKKTTVKKNTLNPYFNESFSFDIPFEMIQKVQVVITVYDYDKLGSNDAIGKTFMGYGATGVGLKHWSEMLANPRRPVAQWHVLCPEEEVDAALKVPPR
;
A
#
# COMPACT_ATOMS: atom_id res chain seq x y z
N MET A 1 11.18 -12.98 -18.04
CA MET A 1 9.99 -13.55 -17.35
C MET A 1 8.77 -13.17 -18.15
N ARG A 2 8.09 -14.11 -18.80
CA ARG A 2 7.16 -13.79 -19.90
C ARG A 2 5.70 -13.87 -19.47
N VAL A 3 4.87 -12.94 -19.92
CA VAL A 3 3.40 -13.00 -19.82
C VAL A 3 2.79 -13.09 -21.21
N ALA A 4 1.93 -14.09 -21.45
CA ALA A 4 1.20 -14.28 -22.70
C ALA A 4 -0.10 -13.48 -22.65
N SER A 5 -0.25 -12.48 -23.52
CA SER A 5 -1.19 -11.39 -23.28
C SER A 5 -1.98 -10.89 -24.50
N VAL A 6 -3.17 -10.39 -24.16
CA VAL A 6 -4.12 -9.53 -24.89
C VAL A 6 -4.74 -10.10 -26.18
N LYS A 7 -5.68 -11.04 -26.03
CA LYS A 7 -6.61 -11.44 -27.11
C LYS A 7 -7.66 -10.37 -27.39
N PHE A 8 -7.31 -9.35 -28.17
CA PHE A 8 -8.26 -8.36 -28.69
C PHE A 8 -9.29 -9.02 -29.62
N ARG A 9 -10.57 -8.63 -29.58
CA ARG A 9 -11.55 -9.01 -30.61
C ARG A 9 -12.68 -8.00 -30.74
N ALA A 10 -12.72 -7.28 -31.86
CA ALA A 10 -13.91 -6.62 -32.37
C ALA A 10 -14.41 -7.36 -33.62
N ARG A 11 -15.56 -8.06 -33.52
CA ARG A 11 -16.44 -8.42 -34.67
C ARG A 11 -17.76 -9.06 -34.22
N ARG A 12 -18.77 -9.02 -35.12
CA ARG A 12 -20.15 -9.53 -34.94
C ARG A 12 -20.23 -11.06 -34.81
N ALA A 13 -21.41 -11.53 -34.42
CA ALA A 13 -21.76 -12.92 -34.20
C ALA A 13 -21.99 -13.73 -35.48
N VAL A 14 -21.82 -15.05 -35.38
CA VAL A 14 -22.84 -16.10 -35.59
C VAL A 14 -22.26 -17.42 -35.02
N GLU A 15 -23.12 -18.33 -34.56
CA GLU A 15 -22.79 -19.67 -34.05
C GLU A 15 -23.72 -20.70 -34.74
N PRO A 16 -23.41 -22.01 -34.75
CA PRO A 16 -23.99 -22.88 -33.70
C PRO A 16 -23.15 -24.13 -33.28
N LYS A 17 -23.31 -24.57 -32.02
CA LYS A 17 -23.68 -25.94 -31.50
C LYS A 17 -23.13 -27.24 -32.17
N GLU A 18 -23.05 -28.46 -31.58
CA GLU A 18 -23.19 -29.15 -30.25
C GLU A 18 -22.84 -30.67 -30.50
N ALA A 19 -22.69 -31.65 -29.58
CA ALA A 19 -22.46 -31.78 -28.12
C ALA A 19 -22.13 -33.27 -27.80
N GLU A 20 -21.81 -33.59 -26.52
CA GLU A 20 -21.81 -34.95 -25.91
C GLU A 20 -20.78 -35.99 -26.45
N SER A 21 -20.48 -37.13 -25.81
CA SER A 21 -20.78 -37.68 -24.46
C SER A 21 -19.57 -38.53 -23.94
N ALA A 22 -19.76 -39.49 -23.03
CA ALA A 22 -18.70 -40.26 -22.33
C ALA A 22 -18.82 -41.78 -22.54
N VAL A 23 -17.85 -42.59 -22.07
CA VAL A 23 -18.02 -43.90 -21.37
C VAL A 23 -16.65 -44.55 -21.02
N GLU A 24 -16.62 -45.34 -19.95
CA GLU A 24 -15.52 -46.20 -19.46
C GLU A 24 -16.08 -47.64 -19.27
N PRO A 25 -15.25 -48.71 -19.29
CA PRO A 25 -15.38 -49.70 -18.22
C PRO A 25 -14.09 -50.42 -17.75
N THR A 26 -13.77 -50.24 -16.47
CA THR A 26 -13.50 -51.26 -15.41
C THR A 26 -12.75 -52.59 -15.69
N ALA A 27 -11.86 -52.95 -14.75
CA ALA A 27 -11.77 -54.30 -14.16
C ALA A 27 -11.30 -54.25 -12.69
N HIS A 28 -11.73 -55.19 -11.85
CA HIS A 28 -11.38 -55.29 -10.40
C HIS A 28 -10.17 -56.25 -10.14
N VAL A 29 -9.66 -56.46 -8.92
CA VAL A 29 -10.17 -57.34 -7.83
C VAL A 29 -9.58 -56.94 -6.45
N SER A 30 -10.33 -57.14 -5.37
CA SER A 30 -9.90 -56.98 -3.96
C SER A 30 -10.14 -58.26 -3.14
N PRO A 31 -9.37 -58.48 -2.05
CA PRO A 31 -9.89 -58.39 -0.66
C PRO A 31 -8.85 -57.81 0.35
N ALA A 32 -9.14 -57.45 1.63
CA ALA A 32 -10.38 -57.10 2.35
C ALA A 32 -10.00 -56.44 3.73
N HIS A 33 -11.01 -56.29 4.62
CA HIS A 33 -11.04 -56.22 6.10
C HIS A 33 -9.72 -56.31 6.91
N HIS A 34 -9.50 -55.66 8.09
CA HIS A 34 -10.16 -54.72 9.02
C HIS A 34 -9.49 -54.97 10.42
N PRO A 35 -9.73 -54.21 11.52
CA PRO A 35 -10.21 -52.82 11.69
C PRO A 35 -9.25 -51.99 12.61
N GLY A 36 -9.67 -50.80 13.07
CA GLY A 36 -9.12 -50.16 14.29
C GLY A 36 -8.89 -48.65 14.18
N HIS A 37 -9.65 -47.84 14.93
CA HIS A 37 -9.60 -46.37 14.84
C HIS A 37 -9.71 -45.69 16.22
N HIS A 38 -8.64 -45.74 17.02
CA HIS A 38 -8.58 -45.10 18.35
C HIS A 38 -7.20 -44.50 18.65
N ASN A 39 -6.99 -43.19 18.40
CA ASN A 39 -5.85 -42.46 19.00
C ASN A 39 -6.05 -40.92 19.07
N TYR A 40 -7.24 -40.44 19.44
CA TYR A 40 -7.48 -39.00 19.66
C TYR A 40 -7.96 -38.68 21.08
N ASP A 41 -8.96 -39.42 21.58
CA ASP A 41 -9.48 -39.23 22.95
C ASP A 41 -8.43 -39.53 24.03
N HIS A 42 -7.51 -40.46 23.78
CA HIS A 42 -6.43 -40.79 24.72
C HIS A 42 -5.46 -39.62 24.94
N MET A 43 -5.08 -38.89 23.87
CA MET A 43 -4.26 -37.67 23.99
C MET A 43 -5.03 -36.53 24.66
N LYS A 44 -6.32 -36.35 24.32
CA LYS A 44 -7.18 -35.34 24.93
C LYS A 44 -7.34 -35.55 26.44
N ASN A 45 -7.58 -36.79 26.86
CA ASN A 45 -7.78 -37.13 28.27
C ASN A 45 -6.49 -37.00 29.08
N LYS A 46 -5.32 -37.33 28.51
CA LYS A 46 -4.04 -37.09 29.19
C LYS A 46 -3.80 -35.58 29.43
N PHE A 47 -4.01 -34.75 28.41
CA PHE A 47 -3.82 -33.29 28.53
C PHE A 47 -4.82 -32.63 29.49
N MET A 48 -6.06 -33.12 29.56
CA MET A 48 -7.05 -32.63 30.53
C MET A 48 -6.74 -33.02 31.98
N ASN A 49 -6.04 -34.12 32.22
CA ASN A 49 -5.72 -34.58 33.58
C ASN A 49 -4.52 -33.84 34.20
N GLU A 50 -3.59 -33.35 33.39
CA GLU A 50 -2.39 -32.61 33.86
C GLU A 50 -2.69 -31.14 34.23
N ILE A 51 -3.86 -30.59 33.88
CA ILE A 51 -4.30 -29.23 34.26
C ILE A 51 -5.03 -29.21 35.62
N GLY A 52 -5.32 -30.38 36.21
CA GLY A 52 -6.18 -30.52 37.39
C GLY A 52 -5.61 -30.07 38.75
N HIS A 53 -4.31 -29.72 38.84
CA HIS A 53 -3.68 -29.42 40.14
C HIS A 53 -2.61 -28.32 40.13
N VAL A 54 -3.01 -27.11 39.71
CA VAL A 54 -2.31 -25.87 40.13
C VAL A 54 -3.22 -25.10 41.09
N PRO A 55 -2.87 -24.98 42.39
CA PRO A 55 -3.65 -24.20 43.36
C PRO A 55 -3.41 -22.70 43.14
N LEU A 56 -3.97 -22.15 42.07
CA LEU A 56 -3.98 -20.71 41.82
C LEU A 56 -4.76 -20.03 42.97
N PRO A 57 -4.13 -19.12 43.74
CA PRO A 57 -4.82 -18.44 44.82
C PRO A 57 -6.00 -17.62 44.26
N MET A 58 -7.09 -17.49 45.02
CA MET A 58 -8.36 -16.97 44.50
C MET A 58 -8.26 -15.58 43.84
N TRP A 59 -7.29 -14.75 44.25
CA TRP A 59 -7.02 -13.46 43.60
C TRP A 59 -6.54 -13.60 42.15
N ALA A 60 -5.80 -14.65 41.81
CA ALA A 60 -5.32 -14.91 40.46
C ALA A 60 -6.46 -15.38 39.54
N VAL A 61 -7.36 -16.22 40.07
CA VAL A 61 -8.61 -16.60 39.37
C VAL A 61 -9.48 -15.35 39.14
N GLY A 62 -9.63 -14.49 40.16
CA GLY A 62 -10.31 -13.20 40.03
C GLY A 62 -9.68 -12.29 38.98
N ALA A 63 -8.34 -12.18 38.94
CA ALA A 63 -7.62 -11.40 37.95
C ALA A 63 -7.81 -11.93 36.52
N ILE A 64 -7.82 -13.26 36.31
CA ILE A 64 -8.10 -13.88 35.01
C ILE A 64 -9.55 -13.61 34.59
N VAL A 65 -10.53 -13.74 35.50
CA VAL A 65 -11.93 -13.43 35.22
C VAL A 65 -12.10 -11.95 34.86
N VAL A 66 -11.46 -11.03 35.58
CA VAL A 66 -11.45 -9.59 35.23
C VAL A 66 -10.80 -9.35 33.87
N LEU A 67 -9.68 -10.00 33.56
CA LEU A 67 -9.01 -9.86 32.25
C LEU A 67 -9.90 -10.36 31.11
N VAL A 68 -10.58 -11.49 31.28
CA VAL A 68 -11.53 -12.04 30.30
C VAL A 68 -12.76 -11.13 30.16
N LEU A 69 -13.30 -10.60 31.26
CA LEU A 69 -14.41 -9.64 31.23
C LEU A 69 -14.02 -8.31 30.56
N VAL A 70 -12.79 -7.82 30.77
CA VAL A 70 -12.25 -6.65 30.07
C VAL A 70 -12.04 -6.94 28.59
N LEU A 71 -11.52 -8.12 28.21
CA LEU A 71 -11.37 -8.51 26.80
C LEU A 71 -12.72 -8.68 26.10
N VAL A 72 -13.71 -9.31 26.75
CA VAL A 72 -15.09 -9.40 26.24
C VAL A 72 -15.74 -8.01 26.20
N GLY A 73 -15.49 -7.15 27.18
CA GLY A 73 -15.91 -5.74 27.20
C GLY A 73 -15.31 -4.93 26.06
N CYS A 74 -14.01 -5.04 25.79
CA CYS A 74 -13.34 -4.41 24.65
C CYS A 74 -13.85 -4.95 23.32
N CYS A 75 -14.01 -6.27 23.18
CA CYS A 75 -14.57 -6.89 21.98
C CYS A 75 -16.00 -6.42 21.71
N THR A 76 -16.88 -6.46 22.72
CA THR A 76 -18.27 -5.98 22.60
C THR A 76 -18.31 -4.48 22.33
N PHE A 77 -17.49 -3.65 22.99
CA PHE A 77 -17.38 -2.21 22.70
C PHE A 77 -16.89 -1.94 21.26
N CYS A 78 -15.93 -2.71 20.76
CA CYS A 78 -15.49 -2.65 19.37
C CYS A 78 -16.60 -3.06 18.39
N PHE A 79 -17.39 -4.10 18.69
CA PHE A 79 -18.58 -4.46 17.91
C PHE A 79 -19.65 -3.35 17.97
N PHE A 80 -19.96 -2.79 19.15
CA PHE A 80 -20.91 -1.69 19.29
C PHE A 80 -20.44 -0.43 18.54
N LYS A 81 -19.17 -0.04 18.62
CA LYS A 81 -18.64 1.10 17.85
C LYS A 81 -18.71 0.85 16.33
N LYS A 82 -18.52 -0.40 15.89
CA LYS A 82 -18.67 -0.83 14.47
C LYS A 82 -20.12 -0.90 14.00
N CYS A 83 -21.08 -1.10 14.92
CA CYS A 83 -22.53 -1.16 14.64
C CYS A 83 -23.24 0.21 14.76
N CYS A 84 -22.91 1.03 15.76
CA CYS A 84 -23.60 2.30 16.03
C CYS A 84 -23.17 3.44 15.08
N ALA A 85 -21.94 3.39 14.53
CA ALA A 85 -21.41 4.41 13.63
C ALA A 85 -21.90 4.32 12.16
N LYS A 86 -22.96 3.56 11.86
CA LYS A 86 -23.51 3.41 10.49
C LYS A 86 -25.04 3.56 10.41
N LYS A 87 -25.55 4.75 10.75
CA LYS A 87 -26.93 5.15 10.40
C LYS A 87 -27.07 5.41 8.88
N LYS A 88 -27.36 4.32 8.16
CA LYS A 88 -28.18 4.22 6.93
C LYS A 88 -28.04 5.31 5.84
N LYS A 89 -27.45 4.94 4.70
CA LYS A 89 -28.10 5.15 3.39
C LYS A 89 -28.76 3.83 2.95
N PRO A 90 -29.89 3.85 2.22
CA PRO A 90 -30.72 2.66 2.05
C PRO A 90 -30.16 1.64 1.05
N LYS A 91 -30.23 0.36 1.41
CA LYS A 91 -30.31 -0.77 0.45
C LYS A 91 -31.63 -1.49 0.68
N LYS A 92 -32.44 -1.69 -0.36
CA LYS A 92 -33.56 -2.65 -0.31
C LYS A 92 -32.98 -4.06 -0.21
N VAL A 93 -33.50 -4.85 0.72
CA VAL A 93 -33.30 -6.30 0.76
C VAL A 93 -34.33 -6.95 -0.16
N ARG A 94 -33.98 -8.08 -0.77
CA ARG A 94 -34.93 -9.10 -1.21
C ARG A 94 -34.31 -10.48 -0.94
N GLU A 95 -35.14 -11.47 -0.62
CA GLU A 95 -34.66 -12.69 0.03
C GLU A 95 -33.92 -13.67 -0.89
N ARG A 96 -33.28 -14.65 -0.24
CA ARG A 96 -32.93 -15.93 -0.86
C ARG A 96 -34.19 -16.58 -1.44
N LYS A 97 -34.11 -17.08 -2.68
CA LYS A 97 -34.90 -18.24 -3.11
C LYS A 97 -33.97 -19.32 -3.62
N ALA A 98 -34.31 -20.57 -3.33
CA ALA A 98 -33.48 -21.74 -3.66
C ALA A 98 -33.45 -22.01 -5.17
N GLY A 99 -32.58 -22.94 -5.58
CA GLY A 99 -32.14 -23.12 -6.96
C GLY A 99 -33.25 -23.25 -8.00
N ARG A 100 -33.08 -22.52 -9.11
CA ARG A 100 -33.68 -22.84 -10.40
C ARG A 100 -32.72 -22.43 -11.52
N ARG A 101 -32.52 -23.31 -12.50
CA ARG A 101 -31.73 -23.01 -13.70
C ARG A 101 -32.35 -21.79 -14.42
N LYS A 102 -31.54 -20.76 -14.64
CA LYS A 102 -31.64 -19.80 -15.76
C LYS A 102 -30.27 -19.89 -16.44
N LYS A 103 -30.14 -20.47 -17.63
CA LYS A 103 -30.63 -20.00 -18.94
C LYS A 103 -30.12 -18.58 -19.20
N ALA A 104 -29.38 -18.42 -20.30
CA ALA A 104 -28.96 -17.10 -20.76
C ALA A 104 -30.20 -16.25 -21.09
N ASP A 105 -30.27 -15.07 -20.48
CA ASP A 105 -31.21 -14.03 -20.86
C ASP A 105 -30.55 -13.26 -22.02
N ASP A 106 -30.73 -13.77 -23.24
CA ASP A 106 -30.49 -13.03 -24.50
C ASP A 106 -31.74 -12.23 -24.83
N GLU A 107 -31.69 -10.92 -24.61
CA GLU A 107 -32.65 -9.95 -25.12
C GLU A 107 -31.90 -8.77 -25.73
N GLY A 108 -32.04 -8.58 -27.05
CA GLY A 108 -31.24 -7.66 -27.83
C GLY A 108 -31.67 -6.20 -27.71
N GLY A 109 -30.85 -5.38 -27.02
CA GLY A 109 -30.82 -3.92 -27.17
C GLY A 109 -29.59 -3.50 -27.98
N GLY A 110 -29.80 -2.90 -29.15
CA GLY A 110 -28.74 -2.68 -30.14
C GLY A 110 -27.81 -1.49 -29.86
N GLU A 111 -26.74 -1.69 -29.07
CA GLU A 111 -25.59 -0.76 -29.04
C GLU A 111 -24.27 -1.47 -29.40
N GLY A 112 -23.76 -1.15 -30.58
CA GLY A 112 -22.43 -1.56 -31.08
C GLY A 112 -21.27 -0.83 -30.39
N GLY A 113 -21.35 -0.58 -29.09
CA GLY A 113 -20.33 0.18 -28.35
C GLY A 113 -18.99 -0.55 -28.29
N ASP A 114 -17.94 0.16 -28.71
CA ASP A 114 -16.53 -0.27 -28.69
C ASP A 114 -16.08 -0.81 -27.32
N LYS A 115 -15.36 -1.92 -27.36
CA LYS A 115 -14.85 -2.63 -26.19
C LYS A 115 -13.44 -3.14 -26.47
N LEU A 116 -12.48 -2.69 -25.66
CA LEU A 116 -11.17 -3.33 -25.54
C LEU A 116 -11.32 -4.60 -24.70
N ILE A 117 -10.99 -5.74 -25.29
CA ILE A 117 -10.94 -7.05 -24.61
C ILE A 117 -9.48 -7.39 -24.30
N VAL A 118 -9.19 -7.68 -23.03
CA VAL A 118 -7.84 -8.01 -22.52
C VAL A 118 -7.85 -9.40 -21.91
N GLY A 119 -7.30 -10.38 -22.63
CA GLY A 119 -7.03 -11.73 -22.11
C GLY A 119 -5.68 -11.81 -21.41
N ILE A 120 -5.64 -12.37 -20.19
CA ILE A 120 -4.41 -12.74 -19.47
C ILE A 120 -4.34 -14.27 -19.47
N LEU A 121 -3.42 -14.84 -20.24
CA LEU A 121 -3.38 -16.28 -20.47
C LEU A 121 -2.53 -16.99 -19.41
N GLN A 122 -1.24 -16.70 -19.37
CA GLN A 122 -0.29 -17.33 -18.45
C GLN A 122 0.97 -16.47 -18.28
N ALA A 123 1.74 -16.74 -17.22
CA ALA A 123 3.11 -16.24 -17.07
C ALA A 123 4.10 -17.40 -16.92
N GLN A 124 5.38 -17.13 -17.18
CA GLN A 124 6.49 -18.09 -17.08
C GLN A 124 7.74 -17.43 -16.47
N ASP A 125 8.48 -18.24 -15.71
CA ASP A 125 9.75 -17.90 -15.06
C ASP A 125 9.65 -16.67 -14.15
N LEU A 126 8.59 -16.56 -13.34
CA LEU A 126 8.43 -15.49 -12.37
C LEU A 126 9.50 -15.58 -11.26
N ALA A 127 9.85 -14.44 -10.67
CA ALA A 127 10.64 -14.40 -9.43
C ALA A 127 9.88 -15.12 -8.31
N ALA A 128 10.61 -15.81 -7.44
CA ALA A 128 10.11 -16.25 -6.14
C ALA A 128 10.36 -15.14 -5.11
N MET A 129 9.29 -14.60 -4.52
CA MET A 129 9.37 -13.63 -3.43
C MET A 129 9.11 -14.28 -2.06
N ASP A 130 8.40 -15.43 -2.00
CA ASP A 130 8.23 -16.21 -0.77
C ASP A 130 9.59 -16.71 -0.24
N MET A 131 9.74 -16.74 1.08
CA MET A 131 10.78 -17.53 1.77
C MET A 131 10.73 -19.04 1.44
N GLY A 132 9.65 -19.52 0.84
CA GLY A 132 9.48 -20.89 0.37
C GLY A 132 10.06 -21.19 -1.02
N GLY A 133 10.68 -20.23 -1.69
CA GLY A 133 11.17 -20.40 -3.07
C GLY A 133 10.05 -20.43 -4.12
N THR A 134 8.91 -19.81 -3.80
CA THR A 134 7.71 -19.72 -4.65
C THR A 134 7.16 -18.28 -4.68
N SER A 135 6.02 -18.11 -5.32
CA SER A 135 5.13 -16.96 -5.18
C SER A 135 3.68 -17.44 -5.31
N ASP A 136 2.73 -16.68 -4.77
CA ASP A 136 1.29 -16.77 -5.00
C ASP A 136 0.85 -15.67 -6.03
N PRO A 137 1.28 -15.70 -7.31
CA PRO A 137 1.11 -14.56 -8.22
C PRO A 137 -0.34 -14.26 -8.65
N TYR A 138 -0.60 -12.98 -8.90
CA TYR A 138 -1.78 -12.47 -9.59
C TYR A 138 -1.47 -11.21 -10.41
N VAL A 139 -2.31 -10.90 -11.41
CA VAL A 139 -2.10 -9.78 -12.34
C VAL A 139 -3.16 -8.71 -12.14
N LYS A 140 -2.72 -7.46 -11.87
CA LYS A 140 -3.55 -6.26 -11.93
C LYS A 140 -3.52 -5.69 -13.35
N VAL A 141 -4.68 -5.34 -13.88
CA VAL A 141 -4.89 -4.87 -15.27
C VAL A 141 -5.62 -3.53 -15.25
N TYR A 142 -5.02 -2.47 -15.78
CA TYR A 142 -5.60 -1.13 -15.83
C TYR A 142 -5.07 -0.30 -17.02
N LEU A 143 -5.68 0.86 -17.29
CA LEU A 143 -5.29 1.75 -18.39
C LEU A 143 -4.88 3.11 -17.84
N LEU A 144 -3.65 3.54 -18.11
CA LEU A 144 -3.25 4.93 -17.87
C LEU A 144 -3.92 5.86 -18.91
N PRO A 145 -4.37 7.07 -18.52
CA PRO A 145 -4.17 7.69 -17.20
C PRO A 145 -5.18 7.26 -16.10
N ASP A 146 -6.24 6.51 -16.40
CA ASP A 146 -7.26 6.12 -15.40
C ASP A 146 -6.82 4.98 -14.47
N LYS A 147 -6.06 5.34 -13.43
CA LYS A 147 -5.70 4.43 -12.33
C LYS A 147 -6.90 3.97 -11.47
N LYS A 148 -8.14 4.44 -11.68
CA LYS A 148 -9.31 4.04 -10.87
C LYS A 148 -9.90 2.70 -11.31
N LYS A 149 -9.98 2.46 -12.62
CA LYS A 149 -10.59 1.24 -13.17
C LYS A 149 -9.58 0.11 -13.32
N LYS A 150 -9.37 -0.64 -12.23
CA LYS A 150 -8.53 -1.83 -12.18
C LYS A 150 -9.35 -3.12 -12.23
N TYR A 151 -8.82 -4.14 -12.90
CA TYR A 151 -9.23 -5.54 -12.79
C TYR A 151 -8.08 -6.34 -12.18
N GLU A 152 -8.39 -7.47 -11.56
CA GLU A 152 -7.40 -8.36 -10.95
C GLU A 152 -7.75 -9.81 -11.31
N THR A 153 -6.76 -10.64 -11.64
CA THR A 153 -6.94 -12.10 -11.77
C THR A 153 -7.11 -12.74 -10.39
N LYS A 154 -7.52 -14.01 -10.39
CA LYS A 154 -7.33 -14.88 -9.22
C LYS A 154 -5.85 -15.02 -8.89
N VAL A 155 -5.60 -15.24 -7.60
CA VAL A 155 -4.29 -15.63 -7.04
C VAL A 155 -4.04 -17.10 -7.37
N GLN A 156 -2.92 -17.38 -8.03
CA GLN A 156 -2.46 -18.74 -8.31
C GLN A 156 -1.40 -19.13 -7.30
N ARG A 157 -1.69 -20.07 -6.39
CA ARG A 157 -0.79 -20.34 -5.26
C ARG A 157 0.46 -21.13 -5.62
N LYS A 158 1.59 -20.75 -5.02
CA LYS A 158 2.89 -21.42 -5.09
C LYS A 158 3.32 -21.84 -6.49
N ASN A 159 3.21 -20.93 -7.45
CA ASN A 159 3.35 -21.23 -8.87
C ASN A 159 4.10 -20.13 -9.62
N LEU A 160 5.33 -20.41 -10.06
CA LEU A 160 6.16 -19.48 -10.85
C LEU A 160 5.82 -19.47 -12.36
N CYS A 161 4.96 -20.41 -12.81
CA CYS A 161 4.45 -20.50 -14.18
C CYS A 161 2.90 -20.53 -14.19
N PRO A 162 2.22 -19.48 -13.66
CA PRO A 162 0.78 -19.49 -13.46
C PRO A 162 0.00 -19.42 -14.77
N VAL A 163 -1.03 -20.26 -14.89
CA VAL A 163 -2.04 -20.18 -15.97
C VAL A 163 -3.29 -19.51 -15.41
N PHE A 164 -3.67 -18.37 -15.97
CA PHE A 164 -4.83 -17.59 -15.54
C PHE A 164 -6.05 -17.87 -16.44
N ASN A 165 -5.88 -17.74 -17.76
CA ASN A 165 -6.94 -17.81 -18.77
C ASN A 165 -8.16 -16.90 -18.45
N GLU A 166 -7.90 -15.72 -17.89
CA GLU A 166 -8.95 -14.74 -17.55
C GLU A 166 -9.08 -13.66 -18.63
N THR A 167 -10.24 -13.02 -18.73
CA THR A 167 -10.52 -12.01 -19.77
C THR A 167 -11.33 -10.85 -19.21
N PHE A 168 -10.83 -9.63 -19.41
CA PHE A 168 -11.39 -8.39 -18.91
C PHE A 168 -11.90 -7.52 -20.06
N ILE A 169 -12.96 -6.73 -19.84
CA ILE A 169 -13.63 -5.94 -20.89
C ILE A 169 -13.71 -4.47 -20.48
N PHE A 170 -12.89 -3.65 -21.14
CA PHE A 170 -12.90 -2.20 -21.03
C PHE A 170 -13.85 -1.60 -22.09
N LYS A 171 -15.06 -1.21 -21.68
CA LYS A 171 -15.94 -0.34 -22.49
C LYS A 171 -15.29 1.03 -22.66
N ILE A 172 -14.68 1.30 -23.82
CA ILE A 172 -13.95 2.53 -24.18
C ILE A 172 -14.01 2.67 -25.72
N PRO A 173 -14.38 3.84 -26.28
CA PRO A 173 -14.31 4.13 -27.71
C PRO A 173 -12.91 3.92 -28.31
N TYR A 174 -12.81 3.39 -29.53
CA TYR A 174 -11.55 3.32 -30.29
C TYR A 174 -10.92 4.71 -30.39
N THR A 175 -11.76 5.67 -30.82
CA THR A 175 -11.92 7.03 -30.27
C THR A 175 -10.87 7.46 -29.25
N GLU A 176 -11.11 7.10 -27.99
CA GLU A 176 -10.34 7.55 -26.83
C GLU A 176 -9.11 6.68 -26.52
N LEU A 177 -8.95 5.54 -27.19
CA LEU A 177 -7.87 4.60 -26.88
C LEU A 177 -6.49 5.14 -27.31
N GLY A 178 -6.48 6.04 -28.29
CA GLY A 178 -5.30 6.83 -28.66
C GLY A 178 -4.71 7.56 -27.45
N GLY A 179 -3.42 7.36 -27.20
CA GLY A 179 -2.69 7.93 -26.07
C GLY A 179 -2.86 7.19 -24.73
N LYS A 180 -3.69 6.15 -24.64
CA LYS A 180 -3.75 5.30 -23.42
C LYS A 180 -2.62 4.26 -23.42
N ILE A 181 -2.23 3.83 -22.21
CA ILE A 181 -1.26 2.74 -22.00
C ILE A 181 -1.93 1.64 -21.17
N LEU A 182 -2.02 0.43 -21.71
CA LEU A 182 -2.45 -0.75 -20.95
C LEU A 182 -1.30 -1.20 -20.05
N VAL A 183 -1.55 -1.26 -18.74
CA VAL A 183 -0.58 -1.71 -17.75
C VAL A 183 -1.02 -3.05 -17.19
N LEU A 184 -0.11 -4.01 -17.23
CA LEU A 184 -0.23 -5.33 -16.65
C LEU A 184 0.83 -5.42 -15.55
N GLN A 185 0.42 -5.50 -14.28
CA GLN A 185 1.33 -5.50 -13.15
C GLN A 185 1.18 -6.80 -12.37
N VAL A 186 2.25 -7.59 -12.30
CA VAL A 186 2.27 -8.89 -11.63
C VAL A 186 2.72 -8.68 -10.18
N PHE A 187 1.88 -9.12 -9.25
CA PHE A 187 2.13 -9.06 -7.82
C PHE A 187 2.23 -10.47 -7.26
N ASP A 188 3.00 -10.62 -6.18
CA ASP A 188 2.84 -11.73 -5.24
C ASP A 188 1.65 -11.47 -4.30
N PHE A 189 1.11 -12.50 -3.66
CA PHE A 189 0.00 -12.37 -2.69
C PHE A 189 0.45 -12.67 -1.26
N ASP A 190 0.72 -11.60 -0.52
CA ASP A 190 1.02 -11.67 0.91
C ASP A 190 -0.24 -11.75 1.77
N ARG A 191 -0.31 -12.77 2.64
CA ARG A 191 -1.40 -12.87 3.63
C ARG A 191 -1.27 -11.87 4.79
N PHE A 192 -0.05 -11.43 5.11
CA PHE A 192 0.26 -10.66 6.32
C PHE A 192 1.19 -9.44 6.08
N SER A 193 1.56 -9.18 4.82
CA SER A 193 2.54 -8.17 4.39
C SER A 193 1.93 -7.22 3.36
N LYS A 194 2.65 -6.19 2.90
CA LYS A 194 2.31 -5.53 1.62
C LYS A 194 2.69 -6.49 0.50
N HIS A 195 1.75 -6.75 -0.40
CA HIS A 195 1.96 -7.57 -1.60
C HIS A 195 3.12 -7.03 -2.44
N ASP A 196 4.16 -7.83 -2.64
CA ASP A 196 5.32 -7.45 -3.46
C ASP A 196 5.00 -7.39 -4.97
N VAL A 197 5.75 -6.57 -5.71
CA VAL A 197 5.63 -6.45 -7.18
C VAL A 197 6.73 -7.29 -7.83
N ILE A 198 6.33 -8.28 -8.62
CA ILE A 198 7.25 -9.15 -9.38
C ILE A 198 7.72 -8.42 -10.65
N GLY A 199 6.84 -7.64 -11.28
CA GLY A 199 7.19 -6.79 -12.43
C GLY A 199 5.97 -6.17 -13.10
N GLU A 200 6.19 -5.37 -14.15
CA GLU A 200 5.12 -4.76 -14.94
C GLU A 200 5.38 -4.81 -16.45
N ILE A 201 4.32 -4.56 -17.23
CA ILE A 201 4.36 -4.44 -18.69
C ILE A 201 3.50 -3.24 -19.07
N LYS A 202 4.11 -2.24 -19.70
CA LYS A 202 3.45 -1.04 -20.22
C LYS A 202 3.29 -1.15 -21.73
N ILE A 203 2.05 -1.27 -22.23
CA ILE A 203 1.74 -1.39 -23.67
C ILE A 203 1.03 -0.11 -24.14
N PRO A 204 1.69 0.78 -24.90
CA PRO A 204 1.03 1.91 -25.53
C PRO A 204 -0.02 1.43 -26.53
N MET A 205 -1.27 1.89 -26.43
CA MET A 205 -2.33 1.43 -27.34
C MET A 205 -2.12 1.90 -28.79
N ASN A 206 -1.34 2.97 -28.98
CA ASN A 206 -0.91 3.44 -30.31
C ASN A 206 0.03 2.46 -31.04
N SER A 207 0.70 1.54 -30.32
CA SER A 207 1.64 0.59 -30.92
C SER A 207 1.01 -0.80 -31.15
N VAL A 208 -0.32 -0.89 -31.19
CA VAL A 208 -1.04 -2.15 -31.33
C VAL A 208 -2.08 -2.05 -32.46
N ASP A 209 -1.99 -2.95 -33.44
CA ASP A 209 -3.08 -3.17 -34.38
C ASP A 209 -4.24 -3.91 -33.67
N LEU A 210 -5.42 -3.30 -33.68
CA LEU A 210 -6.65 -3.84 -33.10
C LEU A 210 -7.56 -4.51 -34.15
N GLY A 211 -7.19 -4.44 -35.43
CA GLY A 211 -7.93 -5.06 -36.53
C GLY A 211 -7.95 -6.58 -36.47
N GLN A 212 -6.93 -7.19 -35.86
CA GLN A 212 -6.79 -8.63 -35.68
C GLN A 212 -6.56 -9.03 -34.20
N PRO A 213 -6.92 -10.26 -33.77
CA PRO A 213 -6.57 -10.77 -32.45
C PRO A 213 -5.07 -11.02 -32.32
N MET A 214 -4.34 -10.07 -31.71
CA MET A 214 -2.98 -10.34 -31.23
C MET A 214 -2.99 -11.42 -30.13
N GLN A 215 -1.91 -12.19 -30.06
CA GLN A 215 -1.51 -12.95 -28.88
C GLN A 215 0.01 -12.97 -28.88
N CYS A 216 0.65 -12.37 -27.87
CA CYS A 216 2.11 -12.30 -27.81
C CYS A 216 2.64 -12.53 -26.39
N TRP A 217 3.87 -13.00 -26.32
CA TRP A 217 4.65 -12.92 -25.09
C TRP A 217 5.25 -11.52 -24.96
N ARG A 218 5.29 -11.02 -23.73
CA ARG A 218 6.01 -9.81 -23.32
C ARG A 218 6.78 -10.14 -22.04
N ASP A 219 8.05 -9.74 -21.99
CA ASP A 219 8.84 -9.90 -20.78
C ASP A 219 8.48 -8.81 -19.75
N LEU A 220 8.52 -9.17 -18.46
CA LEU A 220 8.29 -8.25 -17.35
C LEU A 220 9.48 -7.31 -17.20
N GLU A 221 9.19 -6.01 -17.16
CA GLU A 221 10.11 -4.97 -16.75
C GLU A 221 10.09 -4.88 -15.22
N SER A 222 11.23 -4.56 -14.61
CA SER A 222 11.28 -4.22 -13.19
C SER A 222 10.41 -2.98 -12.96
N SER A 223 9.31 -3.09 -12.21
CA SER A 223 8.44 -1.95 -11.99
C SER A 223 9.19 -0.81 -11.31
N GLU A 224 9.09 0.39 -11.86
CA GLU A 224 9.54 1.63 -11.20
C GLU A 224 8.81 1.69 -9.85
N LYS A 225 9.56 1.63 -8.74
CA LYS A 225 9.00 1.46 -7.38
C LYS A 225 7.86 2.46 -7.17
N GLU A 226 6.64 1.93 -7.08
CA GLU A 226 5.33 2.62 -7.03
C GLU A 226 5.48 4.07 -6.55
N GLU A 227 5.58 5.00 -7.51
CA GLU A 227 6.28 6.29 -7.36
C GLU A 227 6.05 6.93 -5.99
N ALA A 228 7.01 6.74 -5.09
CA ALA A 228 6.80 6.77 -3.63
C ALA A 228 6.01 8.02 -3.22
N GLU A 229 4.80 7.81 -2.71
CA GLU A 229 3.73 8.83 -2.71
C GLU A 229 4.25 10.20 -2.29
N LYS A 230 4.43 11.10 -3.25
CA LYS A 230 5.13 12.36 -3.06
C LYS A 230 4.45 13.18 -1.95
N LEU A 231 5.08 13.21 -0.78
CA LEU A 231 4.56 13.87 0.42
C LEU A 231 4.66 15.40 0.34
N GLY A 232 5.41 15.90 -0.64
CA GLY A 232 5.67 17.31 -0.94
C GLY A 232 7.12 17.70 -0.70
N ASP A 233 7.44 18.96 -0.98
CA ASP A 233 8.75 19.55 -0.73
C ASP A 233 8.63 20.74 0.24
N VAL A 234 9.64 20.96 1.08
CA VAL A 234 9.74 22.13 1.98
C VAL A 234 11.00 22.94 1.67
N CYS A 235 10.86 24.26 1.56
CA CYS A 235 11.95 25.22 1.36
C CYS A 235 12.41 25.78 2.71
N ILE A 236 13.69 25.57 3.02
CA ILE A 236 14.28 25.93 4.32
C ILE A 236 15.51 26.78 4.10
N SER A 237 15.60 27.91 4.80
CA SER A 237 16.82 28.73 4.86
C SER A 237 17.53 28.53 6.20
N LEU A 238 18.77 28.04 6.15
CA LEU A 238 19.65 27.87 7.32
C LEU A 238 20.71 28.98 7.36
N ARG A 239 20.97 29.53 8.55
CA ARG A 239 22.03 30.53 8.78
C ARG A 239 22.68 30.27 10.13
N TYR A 240 23.99 30.03 10.15
CA TYR A 240 24.76 29.90 11.40
C TYR A 240 25.71 31.09 11.62
N VAL A 241 25.85 31.53 12.88
CA VAL A 241 26.77 32.59 13.32
C VAL A 241 27.65 32.01 14.44
N PRO A 242 28.89 31.57 14.13
CA PRO A 242 29.76 30.90 15.11
C PRO A 242 30.08 31.77 16.34
N THR A 243 30.41 33.05 16.13
CA THR A 243 30.78 34.00 17.20
C THR A 243 29.66 34.31 18.19
N ALA A 244 28.41 33.96 17.86
CA ALA A 244 27.25 34.14 18.73
C ALA A 244 26.59 32.81 19.11
N GLY A 245 27.19 31.66 18.73
CA GLY A 245 26.62 30.34 18.90
C GLY A 245 25.17 30.24 18.39
N LYS A 246 24.83 30.89 17.27
CA LYS A 246 23.42 31.11 16.89
C LYS A 246 23.07 30.51 15.54
N LEU A 247 22.22 29.49 15.55
CA LEU A 247 21.57 28.93 14.37
C LEU A 247 20.20 29.60 14.18
N THR A 248 19.90 30.06 12.97
CA THR A 248 18.55 30.46 12.56
C THR A 248 18.05 29.55 11.45
N VAL A 249 16.86 29.00 11.66
CA VAL A 249 16.11 28.18 10.70
C VAL A 249 14.90 29.00 10.25
N ASN A 250 14.84 29.39 8.98
CA ASN A 250 13.67 30.03 8.39
C ASN A 250 12.89 28.99 7.58
N ILE A 251 11.64 28.75 7.95
CA ILE A 251 10.71 27.94 7.16
C ILE A 251 10.07 28.89 6.16
N MET A 252 10.45 28.77 4.88
CA MET A 252 10.02 29.72 3.85
C MET A 252 8.64 29.33 3.33
N GLU A 253 8.52 28.15 2.75
CA GLU A 253 7.29 27.65 2.13
C GLU A 253 7.36 26.13 1.98
N ALA A 254 6.24 25.49 1.66
CA ALA A 254 6.19 24.13 1.15
C ALA A 254 5.30 24.06 -0.09
N LYS A 255 5.46 23.01 -0.90
CA LYS A 255 4.70 22.80 -2.15
C LYS A 255 4.35 21.33 -2.34
N ASN A 256 3.32 21.09 -3.15
CA ASN A 256 2.84 19.75 -3.54
C ASN A 256 2.61 18.81 -2.35
N LEU A 257 2.20 19.34 -1.19
CA LEU A 257 1.99 18.54 0.02
C LEU A 257 0.94 17.44 -0.23
N LYS A 258 1.14 16.26 0.37
CA LYS A 258 0.12 15.22 0.37
C LYS A 258 -1.12 15.67 1.13
N LYS A 259 -2.27 15.49 0.48
CA LYS A 259 -3.61 15.74 1.01
C LYS A 259 -3.98 14.70 2.08
N MET A 260 -4.40 15.14 3.27
CA MET A 260 -4.90 14.25 4.33
C MET A 260 -6.43 14.38 4.55
N ASP A 261 -6.99 15.60 4.44
CA ASP A 261 -8.42 15.85 4.75
C ASP A 261 -9.39 15.03 3.87
N VAL A 262 -10.36 14.37 4.50
CA VAL A 262 -11.50 13.71 3.82
C VAL A 262 -12.59 14.74 3.43
N GLY A 263 -12.20 15.75 2.65
CA GLY A 263 -13.10 16.76 2.09
C GLY A 263 -12.47 18.12 1.81
N GLY A 264 -11.49 18.54 2.62
CA GLY A 264 -10.68 19.75 2.44
C GLY A 264 -9.49 19.55 1.49
N LEU A 265 -8.37 20.22 1.78
CA LEU A 265 -7.04 19.92 1.26
C LEU A 265 -6.16 19.39 2.40
N SER A 266 -5.55 20.32 3.13
CA SER A 266 -4.83 20.16 4.38
C SER A 266 -4.74 21.54 5.06
N ASP A 267 -4.64 21.59 6.38
CA ASP A 267 -4.33 22.77 7.20
C ASP A 267 -2.84 22.70 7.69
N PRO A 268 -1.81 22.77 6.80
CA PRO A 268 -0.42 22.46 7.18
C PRO A 268 0.24 23.44 8.17
N PHE A 269 1.08 22.88 9.04
CA PHE A 269 2.08 23.59 9.85
C PHE A 269 3.38 22.79 9.99
N VAL A 270 4.49 23.47 10.26
CA VAL A 270 5.81 22.83 10.39
C VAL A 270 6.25 22.81 11.85
N LYS A 271 6.72 21.65 12.30
CA LYS A 271 7.30 21.40 13.63
C LYS A 271 8.81 21.23 13.48
N ILE A 272 9.57 22.00 14.25
CA ILE A 272 11.05 22.02 14.23
C ILE A 272 11.54 21.47 15.55
N VAL A 273 12.42 20.46 15.50
CA VAL A 273 12.97 19.80 16.68
C VAL A 273 14.49 19.75 16.58
N LEU A 274 15.17 20.51 17.45
CA LEU A 274 16.60 20.36 17.68
C LEU A 274 16.82 19.15 18.59
N GLN A 275 17.69 18.21 18.21
CA GLN A 275 18.03 17.04 19.01
C GLN A 275 19.53 16.72 19.00
N HIS A 276 19.98 15.92 19.97
CA HIS A 276 21.36 15.45 20.13
C HIS A 276 21.31 14.07 20.79
N ASN A 277 22.03 13.09 20.24
CA ASN A 277 22.05 11.69 20.70
C ASN A 277 20.63 11.13 20.96
N GLY A 278 19.72 11.33 19.98
CA GLY A 278 18.30 10.95 20.05
C GLY A 278 17.42 11.76 21.02
N LYS A 279 18.01 12.57 21.91
CA LYS A 279 17.27 13.39 22.89
C LYS A 279 16.87 14.73 22.28
N ARG A 280 15.57 15.01 22.29
CA ARG A 280 14.95 16.24 21.75
C ARG A 280 15.18 17.41 22.71
N ILE A 281 16.05 18.36 22.35
CA ILE A 281 16.48 19.50 23.18
C ILE A 281 15.43 20.62 23.18
N LYS A 282 15.08 21.15 22.00
CA LYS A 282 14.28 22.38 21.85
C LYS A 282 13.29 22.20 20.70
N LYS A 283 12.01 22.53 20.92
CA LYS A 283 10.94 22.39 19.93
C LYS A 283 10.36 23.77 19.60
N LYS A 284 10.06 24.01 18.32
CA LYS A 284 9.33 25.19 17.81
C LYS A 284 8.31 24.76 16.75
N LYS A 285 7.34 25.61 16.45
CA LYS A 285 6.30 25.36 15.42
C LYS A 285 5.94 26.66 14.70
N THR A 286 5.49 26.54 13.46
CA THR A 286 4.93 27.67 12.69
C THR A 286 3.48 28.00 13.08
N THR A 287 2.94 29.06 12.50
CA THR A 287 1.50 29.21 12.32
C THR A 287 0.93 28.09 11.44
N VAL A 288 -0.37 27.84 11.57
CA VAL A 288 -1.15 26.92 10.72
C VAL A 288 -1.66 27.70 9.51
N LYS A 289 -1.38 27.21 8.29
CA LYS A 289 -1.97 27.74 7.06
C LYS A 289 -3.14 26.85 6.66
N LYS A 290 -4.31 27.41 6.40
CA LYS A 290 -5.54 26.61 6.21
C LYS A 290 -5.80 26.28 4.75
N ASN A 291 -6.36 25.09 4.50
CA ASN A 291 -6.82 24.58 3.21
C ASN A 291 -5.87 24.86 2.04
N THR A 292 -4.61 24.41 2.15
CA THR A 292 -3.59 24.58 1.10
C THR A 292 -2.59 23.42 1.07
N LEU A 293 -2.17 23.03 -0.13
CA LEU A 293 -1.04 22.11 -0.36
C LEU A 293 0.26 22.84 -0.73
N ASN A 294 0.21 24.18 -0.81
CA ASN A 294 1.35 25.04 -1.10
C ASN A 294 1.42 26.21 -0.08
N PRO A 295 1.70 25.94 1.21
CA PRO A 295 1.72 26.96 2.25
C PRO A 295 2.97 27.85 2.22
N TYR A 296 2.77 29.17 2.21
CA TYR A 296 3.82 30.15 2.48
C TYR A 296 3.87 30.49 3.98
N PHE A 297 5.04 30.34 4.60
CA PHE A 297 5.28 30.58 6.02
C PHE A 297 6.12 31.84 6.24
N ASN A 298 7.35 31.84 5.75
CA ASN A 298 8.44 32.79 6.04
C ASN A 298 8.64 33.06 7.54
N GLU A 299 8.65 31.99 8.35
CA GLU A 299 8.75 32.05 9.81
C GLU A 299 10.16 31.63 10.27
N SER A 300 10.86 32.57 10.93
CA SER A 300 12.25 32.41 11.37
C SER A 300 12.40 32.06 12.84
N PHE A 301 13.22 31.04 13.12
CA PHE A 301 13.38 30.43 14.42
C PHE A 301 14.86 30.31 14.81
N SER A 302 15.29 31.01 15.86
CA SER A 302 16.65 30.88 16.39
C SER A 302 16.80 29.80 17.45
N PHE A 303 17.94 29.12 17.42
CA PHE A 303 18.43 28.14 18.37
C PHE A 303 19.87 28.50 18.78
N ASP A 304 20.15 28.29 20.05
CA ASP A 304 21.39 28.68 20.71
C ASP A 304 22.24 27.40 20.84
N ILE A 305 23.29 27.31 20.02
CA ILE A 305 24.10 26.11 19.74
C ILE A 305 25.58 26.51 19.64
N PRO A 306 26.41 26.18 20.64
CA PRO A 306 27.87 26.39 20.58
C PRO A 306 28.53 25.69 19.39
N PHE A 307 29.68 26.18 18.94
CA PHE A 307 30.32 25.68 17.72
C PHE A 307 30.81 24.23 17.88
N GLU A 308 31.18 23.85 19.10
CA GLU A 308 31.60 22.51 19.53
C GLU A 308 30.46 21.48 19.45
N MET A 309 29.22 21.97 19.31
CA MET A 309 27.98 21.18 19.22
C MET A 309 27.36 21.19 17.82
N ILE A 310 27.69 22.16 16.94
CA ILE A 310 26.99 22.31 15.64
C ILE A 310 27.17 21.12 14.69
N GLN A 311 28.24 20.34 14.87
CA GLN A 311 28.49 19.11 14.11
C GLN A 311 27.83 17.86 14.72
N LYS A 312 27.32 17.93 15.96
CA LYS A 312 26.74 16.79 16.72
C LYS A 312 25.21 16.84 16.80
N VAL A 313 24.63 18.03 16.61
CA VAL A 313 23.18 18.22 16.63
C VAL A 313 22.51 17.79 15.32
N GLN A 314 21.23 17.48 15.43
CA GLN A 314 20.31 17.24 14.31
C GLN A 314 19.15 18.23 14.40
N VAL A 315 18.74 18.78 13.27
CA VAL A 315 17.51 19.58 13.14
C VAL A 315 16.52 18.74 12.34
N VAL A 316 15.50 18.23 13.03
CA VAL A 316 14.41 17.45 12.44
C VAL A 316 13.24 18.38 12.14
N ILE A 317 12.71 18.25 10.94
CA ILE A 317 11.63 19.07 10.39
C ILE A 317 10.50 18.12 10.02
N THR A 318 9.30 18.37 10.55
CA THR A 318 8.11 17.56 10.23
C THR A 318 6.97 18.49 9.85
N VAL A 319 6.38 18.26 8.67
CA VAL A 319 5.16 18.93 8.24
C VAL A 319 3.98 18.09 8.71
N TYR A 320 3.04 18.73 9.41
CA TYR A 320 1.83 18.13 9.95
C TYR A 320 0.61 18.79 9.34
N ASP A 321 -0.46 18.03 9.20
CA ASP A 321 -1.81 18.57 9.04
C ASP A 321 -2.37 19.04 10.40
N TYR A 322 -3.41 19.88 10.39
CA TYR A 322 -4.04 20.38 11.61
C TYR A 322 -5.52 19.96 11.71
N ASP A 323 -5.71 18.77 12.28
CA ASP A 323 -7.01 18.25 12.66
C ASP A 323 -7.67 19.06 13.78
N LYS A 324 -8.81 19.69 13.48
CA LYS A 324 -9.65 20.39 14.48
C LYS A 324 -10.28 19.43 15.48
N LEU A 325 -10.41 18.15 15.14
CA LEU A 325 -11.10 17.10 15.90
C LEU A 325 -10.36 15.75 15.81
N GLY A 326 -9.09 15.72 16.22
CA GLY A 326 -8.29 14.50 16.17
C GLY A 326 -6.90 14.66 16.75
N SER A 327 -6.00 13.76 16.36
CA SER A 327 -4.55 13.92 16.48
C SER A 327 -4.00 14.41 15.15
N ASN A 328 -3.25 15.50 15.16
CA ASN A 328 -2.60 16.07 13.98
C ASN A 328 -1.76 15.02 13.21
N ASP A 329 -2.17 14.67 12.00
CA ASP A 329 -1.46 13.68 11.18
C ASP A 329 -0.14 14.25 10.60
N ALA A 330 0.90 13.39 10.50
CA ALA A 330 2.17 13.76 9.88
C ALA A 330 2.09 13.61 8.36
N ILE A 331 2.22 14.72 7.62
CA ILE A 331 2.26 14.71 6.15
C ILE A 331 3.60 14.15 5.67
N GLY A 332 4.71 14.56 6.30
CA GLY A 332 6.04 14.09 5.95
C GLY A 332 7.16 14.78 6.73
N LYS A 333 8.38 14.27 6.59
CA LYS A 333 9.50 14.55 7.51
C LYS A 333 10.83 14.62 6.77
N THR A 334 11.78 15.39 7.30
CA THR A 334 13.16 15.47 6.83
C THR A 334 14.09 15.91 7.97
N PHE A 335 15.40 15.79 7.79
CA PHE A 335 16.38 16.24 8.80
C PHE A 335 17.71 16.67 8.19
N MET A 336 18.41 17.56 8.90
CA MET A 336 19.74 18.06 8.56
C MET A 336 20.65 18.03 9.80
N GLY A 337 21.97 18.04 9.59
CA GLY A 337 22.96 17.93 10.66
C GLY A 337 23.59 16.54 10.77
N TYR A 338 23.94 16.13 11.99
CA TYR A 338 24.71 14.91 12.24
C TYR A 338 24.02 13.64 11.70
N GLY A 339 24.73 12.83 10.92
CA GLY A 339 24.19 11.62 10.29
C GLY A 339 23.18 11.86 9.17
N ALA A 340 22.95 13.11 8.74
CA ALA A 340 22.17 13.38 7.53
C ALA A 340 22.94 12.91 6.28
N THR A 341 22.20 12.62 5.20
CA THR A 341 22.75 12.20 3.91
C THR A 341 22.18 13.07 2.77
N GLY A 342 22.76 12.95 1.57
CA GLY A 342 22.26 13.63 0.37
C GLY A 342 22.07 15.14 0.56
N VAL A 343 20.86 15.63 0.25
CA VAL A 343 20.50 17.06 0.34
C VAL A 343 20.57 17.60 1.78
N GLY A 344 20.20 16.78 2.77
CA GLY A 344 20.24 17.17 4.19
C GLY A 344 21.67 17.41 4.70
N LEU A 345 22.62 16.61 4.22
CA LEU A 345 24.05 16.81 4.47
C LEU A 345 24.58 18.02 3.71
N LYS A 346 24.33 18.08 2.39
CA LYS A 346 24.79 19.17 1.52
C LYS A 346 24.41 20.54 2.08
N HIS A 347 23.14 20.73 2.44
CA HIS A 347 22.63 22.00 2.97
C HIS A 347 23.29 22.40 4.29
N TRP A 348 23.59 21.43 5.16
CA TRP A 348 24.29 21.67 6.42
C TRP A 348 25.75 22.07 6.20
N SER A 349 26.45 21.38 5.28
CA SER A 349 27.81 21.72 4.87
C SER A 349 27.90 23.10 4.22
N GLU A 350 26.97 23.45 3.33
CA GLU A 350 26.91 24.77 2.69
C GLU A 350 26.64 25.90 3.69
N MET A 351 25.76 25.67 4.69
CA MET A 351 25.54 26.60 5.81
C MET A 351 26.82 26.83 6.63
N LEU A 352 27.57 25.77 6.94
CA LEU A 352 28.82 25.86 7.71
C LEU A 352 29.95 26.54 6.91
N ALA A 353 30.01 26.29 5.60
CA ALA A 353 30.97 26.92 4.69
C ALA A 353 30.66 28.40 4.42
N ASN A 354 29.42 28.85 4.62
CA ASN A 354 28.98 30.24 4.40
C ASN A 354 28.56 30.94 5.71
N PRO A 355 29.44 31.05 6.72
CA PRO A 355 29.09 31.59 8.03
C PRO A 355 28.56 33.02 7.93
N ARG A 356 27.51 33.31 8.70
CA ARG A 356 26.73 34.58 8.71
C ARG A 356 25.89 34.85 7.45
N ARG A 357 25.89 34.00 6.42
CA ARG A 357 24.95 34.09 5.28
C ARG A 357 23.81 33.06 5.43
N PRO A 358 22.58 33.37 5.00
CA PRO A 358 21.54 32.36 4.84
C PRO A 358 21.77 31.54 3.57
N VAL A 359 21.57 30.23 3.65
CA VAL A 359 21.55 29.30 2.52
C VAL A 359 20.15 28.69 2.46
N ALA A 360 19.43 28.90 1.36
CA ALA A 360 18.09 28.36 1.12
C ALA A 360 18.16 27.11 0.24
N GLN A 361 17.46 26.04 0.63
CA GLN A 361 17.44 24.76 -0.09
C GLN A 361 16.07 24.09 0.04
N TRP A 362 15.64 23.42 -1.03
CA TRP A 362 14.48 22.54 -1.04
C TRP A 362 14.83 21.14 -0.53
N HIS A 363 13.97 20.59 0.30
CA HIS A 363 14.05 19.22 0.82
C HIS A 363 12.76 18.48 0.50
N VAL A 364 12.88 17.30 -0.13
CA VAL A 364 11.77 16.36 -0.31
C VAL A 364 11.36 15.82 1.07
N LEU A 365 10.06 15.65 1.30
CA LEU A 365 9.53 15.04 2.52
C LEU A 365 9.47 13.51 2.37
N CYS A 366 10.05 12.79 3.33
CA CYS A 366 9.99 11.34 3.45
C CYS A 366 8.98 10.91 4.53
N PRO A 367 8.52 9.64 4.56
CA PRO A 367 7.68 9.11 5.62
C PRO A 367 8.30 9.29 7.02
N GLU A 368 7.47 9.52 8.04
CA GLU A 368 7.96 9.74 9.42
C GLU A 368 8.76 8.52 9.94
N GLU A 369 8.35 7.31 9.56
CA GLU A 369 9.01 6.05 9.94
C GLU A 369 10.40 5.89 9.32
N GLU A 370 10.58 6.21 8.04
CA GLU A 370 11.89 6.14 7.37
C GLU A 370 12.89 7.12 8.00
N VAL A 371 12.45 8.34 8.32
CA VAL A 371 13.30 9.33 8.97
C VAL A 371 13.59 8.96 10.42
N ASP A 372 12.62 8.46 11.19
CA ASP A 372 12.87 7.97 12.56
C ASP A 372 13.61 6.62 12.59
N ALA A 373 13.77 5.91 11.47
CA ALA A 373 14.74 4.83 11.33
C ALA A 373 16.14 5.40 11.08
N ALA A 374 16.30 6.29 10.08
CA ALA A 374 17.58 6.93 9.77
C ALA A 374 18.19 7.68 10.98
N LEU A 375 17.37 8.38 11.76
CA LEU A 375 17.80 9.10 12.97
C LEU A 375 18.27 8.20 14.13
N LYS A 376 18.03 6.88 14.06
CA LYS A 376 18.52 5.88 15.04
C LYS A 376 19.80 5.18 14.58
N VAL A 377 20.12 5.23 13.29
CA VAL A 377 21.33 4.60 12.76
C VAL A 377 22.54 5.46 13.15
N PRO A 378 23.56 4.93 13.85
CA PRO A 378 24.80 5.66 14.05
C PRO A 378 25.48 5.85 12.68
N PRO A 379 26.03 7.06 12.38
CA PRO A 379 26.79 7.25 11.15
C PRO A 379 27.99 6.30 11.11
N ARG A 380 28.33 5.86 9.89
CA ARG A 380 29.49 5.03 9.59
C ARG A 380 30.75 5.87 9.45
#